data_AF-H9UDP4-F1
#
_entry.id   AF-H9UDP4-F1
#
_cell.length_a   1.000
_cell.length_b   1.000
_cell.length_c   1.000
_cell.angle_alpha   90.00
_cell.angle_beta   90.00
_cell.angle_gamma   90.00
#
_symmetry.space_group_name_H-M   'P 1'
#
loop_
_entity.id
_entity.type
_entity.pdbx_description
1 polymer ?
#
loop_
_entity_poly.entity_id
_entity_poly.type
_entity_poly.pdbx_seq_one_letter_code
_entity_poly.pdbx_strand_id
1 'polypeptide(L)'
;MRKTLLLILVLLSVLFLFLTYYPRLFFTEGNGTQDSPFVIKTVKQFNSLSKIQTKGKFFILGNDLDFSGVELKPIKVFGGILDGNGHVIKNLKIAPNKDGNSAIFEKILPTGQIKNLTFENLVIVPGAKSSSISIFNQGEIKDCKVSAELFFKEPPKASSEVRYYYPNTVTILAIKVGGIATVNQGKIENCTFSGKIASEIFEDERLYLISGICVENEKDGTIDNCKTYGEITFERFYSVDIAGICTWNKSGGMIKNSSSSFKIKTDGNFANAAGLVFRNDGTISRSIFNGQMEGNSVAGIVYVNSKTGFVDKTGMIGSLTAFNSVCGIVESNLGRIFESFFNGEIRSYNNVNGVFYENFGKIEDVYFHANVYTKNINNIGYKLGDGGEVNNVFSKVIFKNQKERFNYFVNYISDKALFGNCISVFSDDGVNFERKANISDSSKNWDFENVWLDKDGEYELRLMEEMLKNTR
;
A
#
# COMPACT_ATOMS: atom_id res chain seq x y z
N MET A 1 49.28 27.83 22.21
CA MET A 1 48.27 26.97 22.89
C MET A 1 47.19 27.75 23.62
N ARG A 2 47.47 28.57 24.66
CA ARG A 2 46.43 29.27 25.45
C ARG A 2 45.48 30.19 24.65
N LYS A 3 46.00 31.00 23.72
CA LYS A 3 45.17 31.90 22.88
C LYS A 3 44.25 31.12 21.93
N THR A 4 44.74 30.03 21.35
CA THR A 4 43.97 29.14 20.46
C THR A 4 42.85 28.41 21.23
N LEU A 5 43.13 27.92 22.43
CA LEU A 5 42.12 27.27 23.28
C LEU A 5 41.03 28.25 23.73
N LEU A 6 41.41 29.48 24.11
CA LEU A 6 40.46 30.53 24.49
C LEU A 6 39.55 30.92 23.29
N LEU A 7 40.11 31.04 22.09
CA LEU A 7 39.36 31.34 20.87
C LEU A 7 38.36 30.22 20.53
N ILE A 8 38.76 28.95 20.67
CA ILE A 8 37.87 27.80 20.47
C ILE A 8 36.73 27.81 21.50
N LEU A 9 37.01 28.07 22.77
CA LEU A 9 35.98 28.16 23.82
C LEU A 9 35.00 29.30 23.58
N VAL A 10 35.48 30.47 23.15
CA VAL A 10 34.61 31.61 22.77
C VAL A 10 33.73 31.24 21.58
N LEU A 11 34.29 30.64 20.52
CA LEU A 11 33.53 30.21 19.35
C LEU A 11 32.47 29.15 19.71
N LEU A 12 32.81 28.18 20.56
CA LEU A 12 31.87 27.19 21.07
C LEU A 12 30.76 27.83 21.90
N SER A 13 31.07 28.83 22.73
CA SER A 13 30.07 29.56 23.52
C SER A 13 29.13 30.41 22.66
N VAL A 14 29.64 31.08 21.63
CA VAL A 14 28.83 31.86 20.67
C VAL A 14 27.97 30.92 19.83
N LEU A 15 28.51 29.79 19.39
CA LEU A 15 27.76 28.76 18.69
C LEU A 15 26.66 28.16 19.58
N PHE A 16 26.96 27.89 20.86
CA PHE A 16 25.98 27.42 21.84
C PHE A 16 24.87 28.44 22.04
N LEU A 17 25.20 29.71 22.25
CA LEU A 17 24.22 30.80 22.34
C LEU A 17 23.37 30.89 21.07
N PHE A 18 23.98 30.84 19.89
CA PHE A 18 23.26 30.89 18.62
C PHE A 18 22.28 29.70 18.48
N LEU A 19 22.73 28.47 18.75
CA LEU A 19 21.90 27.27 18.69
C LEU A 19 20.75 27.28 19.71
N THR A 20 20.94 27.95 20.85
CA THR A 20 19.94 28.00 21.94
C THR A 20 18.93 29.13 21.75
N TYR A 21 19.38 30.31 21.30
CA TYR A 21 18.53 31.51 21.20
C TYR A 21 17.88 31.70 19.82
N TYR A 22 18.47 31.18 18.74
CA TYR A 22 17.92 31.38 17.39
C TYR A 22 16.48 30.86 17.23
N PRO A 23 16.09 29.68 17.79
CA PRO A 23 14.69 29.24 17.75
C PRO A 23 13.73 30.18 18.52
N ARG A 24 14.17 30.84 19.59
CA ARG A 24 13.34 31.78 20.37
C ARG A 24 12.95 33.04 19.61
N LEU A 25 13.60 33.33 18.47
CA LEU A 25 13.15 34.38 17.55
C LEU A 25 11.81 34.04 16.89
N PHE A 26 11.46 32.76 16.83
CA PHE A 26 10.25 32.26 16.18
C PHE A 26 9.23 31.75 17.19
N PHE A 27 9.68 31.11 18.27
CA PHE A 27 8.82 30.51 19.30
C PHE A 27 8.91 31.30 20.60
N THR A 28 7.78 31.87 21.01
CA THR A 28 7.67 32.72 22.21
C THR A 28 7.39 31.91 23.48
N GLU A 29 6.94 30.66 23.33
CA GLU A 29 6.58 29.76 24.43
C GLU A 29 7.37 28.46 24.32
N GLY A 30 7.85 27.97 25.47
CA GLY A 30 8.72 26.80 25.56
C GLY A 30 10.20 27.09 25.34
N ASN A 31 11.04 26.11 25.63
CA ASN A 31 12.48 26.13 25.33
C ASN A 31 12.92 24.96 24.42
N GLY A 32 11.96 24.14 23.98
CA GLY A 32 12.18 23.02 23.06
C GLY A 32 12.70 21.75 23.73
N THR A 33 12.66 21.66 25.06
CA THR A 33 12.89 20.40 25.80
C THR A 33 11.59 19.62 25.92
N GLN A 34 11.68 18.37 26.37
CA GLN A 34 10.52 17.52 26.61
C GLN A 34 9.53 18.12 27.63
N ASP A 35 10.05 18.70 28.72
CA ASP A 35 9.23 19.30 29.78
C ASP A 35 8.69 20.69 29.40
N SER A 36 9.27 21.32 28.38
CA SER A 36 8.89 22.66 27.93
C SER A 36 9.03 22.78 26.40
N PRO A 37 8.18 22.06 25.64
CA PRO A 37 8.25 22.04 24.18
C PRO A 37 7.95 23.42 23.59
N PHE A 38 8.51 23.73 22.43
CA PHE A 38 8.13 24.94 21.70
C PHE A 38 6.66 24.85 21.27
N VAL A 39 5.85 25.83 21.68
CA VAL A 39 4.42 25.84 21.35
C VAL A 39 4.20 26.57 20.02
N ILE A 40 3.53 25.89 19.08
CA ILE A 40 3.20 26.41 17.76
C ILE A 40 1.72 26.77 17.74
N LYS A 41 1.41 28.07 17.70
CA LYS A 41 0.04 28.61 17.69
C LYS A 41 -0.36 29.26 16.36
N THR A 42 0.60 29.45 15.46
CA THR A 42 0.39 30.17 14.19
C THR A 42 1.09 29.48 13.01
N VAL A 43 0.55 29.70 11.81
CA VAL A 43 1.17 29.24 10.56
C VAL A 43 2.59 29.78 10.39
N LYS A 44 2.86 31.03 10.80
CA LYS A 44 4.19 31.63 10.73
C LYS A 44 5.21 30.89 11.60
N GLN A 45 4.79 30.43 12.79
CA GLN A 45 5.64 29.61 13.66
C GLN A 45 5.90 28.23 13.05
N PHE A 46 4.88 27.58 12.48
CA PHE A 46 5.05 26.31 11.78
C PHE A 46 6.03 26.45 10.60
N ASN A 47 5.84 27.45 9.75
CA ASN A 47 6.75 27.75 8.63
C ASN A 47 8.18 28.07 9.09
N SER A 48 8.41 28.42 10.35
CA SER A 48 9.76 28.67 10.89
C SER A 48 10.54 27.38 11.17
N LEU A 49 9.89 26.21 11.20
CA LEU A 49 10.56 24.90 11.23
C LEU A 49 11.50 24.70 10.04
N SER A 50 11.22 25.34 8.89
CA SER A 50 12.09 25.33 7.71
C SER A 50 13.42 26.08 7.90
N LYS A 51 13.55 26.86 8.97
CA LYS A 51 14.69 27.77 9.22
C LYS A 51 15.60 27.34 10.35
N ILE A 52 15.20 26.34 11.14
CA ILE A 52 15.90 25.96 12.38
C ILE A 52 16.39 24.52 12.35
N GLN A 53 17.39 24.21 13.18
CA GLN A 53 17.74 22.83 13.46
C GLN A 53 16.70 22.22 14.41
N THR A 54 16.02 21.17 13.97
CA THR A 54 14.94 20.53 14.73
C THR A 54 15.40 19.32 15.53
N LYS A 55 16.59 18.76 15.22
CA LYS A 55 17.12 17.58 15.91
C LYS A 55 17.17 17.77 17.43
N GLY A 56 16.54 16.85 18.17
CA GLY A 56 16.51 16.86 19.64
C GLY A 56 15.63 17.97 20.24
N LYS A 57 14.77 18.60 19.46
CA LYS A 57 13.80 19.62 19.91
C LYS A 57 12.39 19.05 19.93
N PHE A 58 11.61 19.51 20.89
CA PHE A 58 10.20 19.15 21.07
C PHE A 58 9.33 20.33 20.68
N PHE A 59 8.29 20.04 19.90
CA PHE A 59 7.30 20.99 19.40
C PHE A 59 5.92 20.43 19.71
N ILE A 60 5.00 21.31 20.11
CA ILE A 60 3.61 20.96 20.35
C ILE A 60 2.71 21.99 19.67
N LEU A 61 1.64 21.56 19.00
CA LEU A 61 0.63 22.50 18.52
C LEU A 61 -0.20 22.99 19.71
N GLY A 62 -0.41 24.30 19.78
CA GLY A 62 -1.27 24.94 20.76
C GLY A 62 -2.59 25.47 20.18
N ASN A 63 -2.80 25.33 18.87
CA ASN A 63 -4.00 25.71 18.13
C ASN A 63 -4.07 24.92 16.81
N ASP A 64 -5.26 24.86 16.22
CA ASP A 64 -5.41 24.50 14.81
C ASP A 64 -4.77 25.57 13.91
N LEU A 65 -4.15 25.13 12.81
CA LEU A 65 -3.45 26.00 11.87
C LEU A 65 -4.12 25.97 10.49
N ASP A 66 -4.61 27.12 10.02
CA ASP A 66 -5.22 27.26 8.69
C ASP A 66 -4.27 27.94 7.70
N PHE A 67 -3.85 27.22 6.66
CA PHE A 67 -2.94 27.69 5.62
C PHE A 67 -3.65 28.39 4.45
N SER A 68 -4.94 28.71 4.56
CA SER A 68 -5.66 29.46 3.53
C SER A 68 -4.95 30.76 3.18
N GLY A 69 -4.53 30.90 1.92
CA GLY A 69 -3.81 32.08 1.43
C GLY A 69 -2.35 32.18 1.88
N VAL A 70 -1.82 31.18 2.59
CA VAL A 70 -0.43 31.15 3.07
C VAL A 70 0.31 29.98 2.46
N GLU A 71 1.44 30.29 1.81
CA GLU A 71 2.32 29.27 1.24
C GLU A 71 3.07 28.50 2.35
N LEU A 72 3.08 27.18 2.24
CA LEU A 72 3.96 26.33 3.04
C LEU A 72 5.42 26.58 2.66
N LYS A 73 6.30 26.66 3.66
CA LYS A 73 7.75 26.61 3.45
C LYS A 73 8.24 25.17 3.68
N PRO A 74 8.65 24.43 2.63
CA PRO A 74 9.03 23.02 2.76
C PRO A 74 10.12 22.79 3.81
N ILE A 75 9.93 21.78 4.65
CA ILE A 75 10.88 21.44 5.71
C ILE A 75 11.80 20.35 5.17
N LYS A 76 13.01 20.73 4.75
CA LYS A 76 13.96 19.80 4.11
C LYS A 76 14.34 18.62 4.99
N VAL A 77 14.62 18.88 6.27
CA VAL A 77 15.04 17.86 7.22
C VAL A 77 14.39 18.12 8.56
N PHE A 78 13.73 17.11 9.11
CA PHE A 78 13.11 17.15 10.43
C PHE A 78 13.65 16.02 11.32
N GLY A 79 14.15 16.36 12.51
CA GLY A 79 14.66 15.40 13.49
C GLY A 79 14.17 15.65 14.91
N GLY A 80 13.15 16.50 15.08
CA GLY A 80 12.52 16.78 16.37
C GLY A 80 11.29 15.92 16.62
N ILE A 81 10.55 16.22 17.67
CA ILE A 81 9.23 15.64 17.92
C ILE A 81 8.20 16.74 17.70
N LEU A 82 7.29 16.55 16.74
CA LEU A 82 6.12 17.39 16.54
C LEU A 82 4.89 16.62 17.05
N ASP A 83 4.37 17.05 18.19
CA ASP A 83 3.11 16.57 18.73
C ASP A 83 1.98 17.51 18.30
N GLY A 84 1.04 16.98 17.53
CA GLY A 84 -0.17 17.69 17.13
C GLY A 84 -1.09 17.99 18.30
N ASN A 85 -0.98 17.27 19.43
CA ASN A 85 -1.85 17.43 20.59
C ASN A 85 -3.35 17.39 20.24
N GLY A 86 -3.71 16.62 19.19
CA GLY A 86 -5.08 16.53 18.68
C GLY A 86 -5.52 17.69 17.76
N HIS A 87 -4.67 18.69 17.52
CA HIS A 87 -4.97 19.80 16.62
C HIS A 87 -4.92 19.44 15.14
N VAL A 88 -5.47 20.34 14.33
CA VAL A 88 -5.57 20.21 12.88
C VAL A 88 -4.67 21.21 12.16
N ILE A 89 -3.97 20.77 11.12
CA ILE A 89 -3.37 21.65 10.11
C ILE A 89 -4.18 21.51 8.83
N LYS A 90 -4.78 22.59 8.33
CA LYS A 90 -5.71 22.54 7.20
C LYS A 90 -5.38 23.48 6.05
N ASN A 91 -5.94 23.17 4.88
CA ASN A 91 -5.91 24.00 3.67
C ASN A 91 -4.50 24.28 3.12
N LEU A 92 -3.57 23.33 3.32
CA LEU A 92 -2.23 23.41 2.76
C LEU A 92 -2.26 23.15 1.25
N LYS A 93 -1.54 24.00 0.50
CA LYS A 93 -1.22 23.77 -0.90
C LYS A 93 0.26 23.44 -1.02
N ILE A 94 0.56 22.27 -1.57
CA ILE A 94 1.93 21.76 -1.73
C ILE A 94 2.21 21.63 -3.22
N ALA A 95 3.30 22.25 -3.68
CA ALA A 95 3.78 22.15 -5.05
C ALA A 95 5.20 21.56 -5.09
N PRO A 96 5.62 20.99 -6.23
CA PRO A 96 6.95 20.41 -6.35
C PRO A 96 8.04 21.45 -6.11
N ASN A 97 9.04 21.09 -5.32
CA ASN A 97 10.28 21.86 -5.22
C ASN A 97 11.15 21.68 -6.48
N LYS A 98 12.35 22.26 -6.50
CA LYS A 98 13.28 22.17 -7.63
C LYS A 98 13.74 20.74 -7.95
N ASP A 99 13.69 19.85 -6.97
CA ASP A 99 14.06 18.43 -7.10
C ASP A 99 12.85 17.55 -7.49
N GLY A 100 11.68 18.16 -7.72
CA GLY A 100 10.45 17.46 -8.04
C GLY A 100 9.78 16.78 -6.84
N ASN A 101 10.09 17.21 -5.61
CA ASN A 101 9.49 16.66 -4.40
C ASN A 101 8.31 17.51 -3.93
N SER A 102 7.18 16.87 -3.61
CA SER A 102 6.00 17.52 -3.00
C SER A 102 5.63 16.82 -1.68
N ALA A 103 5.99 17.41 -0.53
CA ALA A 103 5.55 16.98 0.80
C ALA A 103 5.80 18.08 1.84
N ILE A 104 5.23 17.95 3.05
CA ILE A 104 5.51 18.87 4.16
C ILE A 104 6.96 18.74 4.63
N PHE A 105 7.41 17.50 4.82
CA PHE A 105 8.77 17.15 5.22
C PHE A 105 9.47 16.41 4.08
N GLU A 106 10.59 16.90 3.57
CA GLU A 106 11.32 16.12 2.56
C GLU A 106 11.96 14.87 3.21
N LYS A 107 12.51 15.02 4.42
CA LYS A 107 13.10 13.93 5.17
C LYS A 107 12.81 14.01 6.66
N ILE A 108 12.25 12.95 7.22
CA ILE A 108 12.18 12.72 8.67
C ILE A 108 13.37 11.83 9.05
N LEU A 109 14.23 12.30 9.94
CA LEU A 109 15.40 11.58 10.44
C LEU A 109 14.96 10.46 11.41
N PRO A 110 15.86 9.50 11.76
CA PRO A 110 15.55 8.46 12.75
C PRO A 110 15.13 8.95 14.14
N THR A 111 15.43 10.20 14.46
CA THR A 111 15.03 10.86 15.72
C THR A 111 13.73 11.65 15.59
N GLY A 112 13.24 11.81 14.36
CA GLY A 112 12.06 12.60 14.04
C GLY A 112 10.77 11.84 14.36
N GLN A 113 9.82 12.52 14.99
CA GLN A 113 8.48 11.99 15.23
C GLN A 113 7.42 13.02 14.84
N ILE A 114 6.42 12.60 14.09
CA ILE A 114 5.21 13.38 13.79
C ILE A 114 4.03 12.60 14.35
N LYS A 115 3.33 13.14 15.35
CA LYS A 115 2.27 12.38 16.02
C LYS A 115 1.04 13.18 16.41
N ASN A 116 -0.08 12.48 16.64
CA ASN A 116 -1.34 13.04 17.16
C ASN A 116 -1.86 14.24 16.36
N LEU A 117 -1.77 14.17 15.03
CA LEU A 117 -1.95 15.32 14.16
C LEU A 117 -2.90 14.99 13.01
N THR A 118 -3.89 15.86 12.79
CA THR A 118 -4.76 15.79 11.61
C THR A 118 -4.30 16.80 10.58
N PHE A 119 -4.13 16.34 9.34
CA PHE A 119 -3.92 17.16 8.15
C PHE A 119 -5.18 17.13 7.31
N GLU A 120 -5.87 18.27 7.19
CA GLU A 120 -7.18 18.33 6.54
C GLU A 120 -7.13 19.18 5.26
N ASN A 121 -7.84 18.72 4.22
CA ASN A 121 -7.96 19.45 2.96
C ASN A 121 -6.60 19.86 2.35
N LEU A 122 -5.67 18.91 2.25
CA LEU A 122 -4.42 19.13 1.54
C LEU A 122 -4.66 19.06 0.03
N VAL A 123 -4.08 20.00 -0.71
CA VAL A 123 -4.01 19.93 -2.17
C VAL A 123 -2.55 19.84 -2.58
N ILE A 124 -2.18 18.74 -3.23
CA ILE A 124 -0.80 18.44 -3.59
C ILE A 124 -0.74 18.34 -5.11
N VAL A 125 0.06 19.22 -5.71
CA VAL A 125 0.49 19.08 -7.11
C VAL A 125 1.65 18.09 -7.13
N PRO A 126 1.50 16.91 -7.73
CA PRO A 126 2.55 15.91 -7.69
C PRO A 126 3.75 16.30 -8.55
N GLY A 127 4.94 15.90 -8.09
CA GLY A 127 6.21 15.99 -8.80
C GLY A 127 6.75 14.60 -9.15
N ALA A 128 8.07 14.45 -9.21
CA ALA A 128 8.72 13.14 -9.34
C ALA A 128 8.44 12.24 -8.13
N LYS A 129 8.39 12.83 -6.93
CA LYS A 129 8.06 12.15 -5.67
C LYS A 129 7.06 12.98 -4.90
N SER A 130 5.99 12.38 -4.42
CA SER A 130 4.93 13.12 -3.73
C SER A 130 4.29 12.32 -2.62
N SER A 131 3.92 13.03 -1.56
CA SER A 131 3.13 12.53 -0.45
C SER A 131 2.67 13.67 0.46
N SER A 132 1.73 13.40 1.36
CA SER A 132 1.24 14.44 2.27
C SER A 132 2.25 14.79 3.37
N ILE A 133 2.75 13.81 4.11
CA ILE A 133 3.59 14.09 5.29
C ILE A 133 5.06 14.12 4.88
N SER A 134 5.61 13.05 4.30
CA SER A 134 7.06 13.02 4.04
C SER A 134 7.54 12.26 2.80
N ILE A 135 8.50 12.82 2.05
CA ILE A 135 9.12 12.03 0.96
C ILE A 135 9.89 10.84 1.52
N PHE A 136 10.79 11.06 2.49
CA PHE A 136 11.57 10.00 3.13
C PHE A 136 11.32 9.96 4.64
N ASN A 137 10.63 8.93 5.12
CA ASN A 137 10.48 8.66 6.56
C ASN A 137 11.55 7.69 7.04
N GLN A 138 12.46 8.12 7.92
CA GLN A 138 13.34 7.24 8.69
C GLN A 138 12.98 7.21 10.18
N GLY A 139 12.04 8.05 10.61
CA GLY A 139 11.59 8.19 11.99
C GLY A 139 10.23 7.55 12.21
N GLU A 140 9.34 8.25 12.92
CA GLU A 140 8.01 7.75 13.26
C GLU A 140 6.92 8.75 12.84
N ILE A 141 5.93 8.26 12.10
CA ILE A 141 4.67 8.96 11.84
C ILE A 141 3.58 8.14 12.52
N LYS A 142 2.91 8.74 13.51
CA LYS A 142 2.03 7.96 14.39
C LYS A 142 0.76 8.68 14.77
N ASP A 143 -0.37 7.97 14.79
CA ASP A 143 -1.66 8.55 15.20
C ASP A 143 -2.02 9.80 14.37
N CYS A 144 -1.67 9.78 13.07
CA CYS A 144 -1.90 10.88 12.14
C CYS A 144 -3.06 10.57 11.19
N LYS A 145 -3.88 11.58 10.89
CA LYS A 145 -4.97 11.49 9.91
C LYS A 145 -4.72 12.48 8.77
N VAL A 146 -4.89 12.04 7.53
CA VAL A 146 -4.63 12.86 6.35
C VAL A 146 -5.84 12.83 5.43
N SER A 147 -6.36 14.01 5.07
CA SER A 147 -7.30 14.22 3.98
C SER A 147 -6.62 15.01 2.87
N ALA A 148 -6.41 14.39 1.70
CA ALA A 148 -5.66 15.03 0.61
C ALA A 148 -6.21 14.74 -0.79
N GLU A 149 -6.06 15.71 -1.69
CA GLU A 149 -6.18 15.54 -3.13
C GLU A 149 -4.79 15.64 -3.76
N LEU A 150 -4.37 14.59 -4.45
CA LEU A 150 -3.14 14.51 -5.23
C LEU A 150 -3.54 14.45 -6.71
N PHE A 151 -3.43 15.58 -7.42
CA PHE A 151 -3.99 15.71 -8.76
C PHE A 151 -2.95 16.13 -9.80
N PHE A 152 -2.76 15.29 -10.81
CA PHE A 152 -1.88 15.58 -11.95
C PHE A 152 -2.68 16.31 -13.03
N LYS A 153 -2.25 17.53 -13.39
CA LYS A 153 -2.80 18.27 -14.55
C LYS A 153 -1.99 18.06 -15.83
N GLU A 154 -0.72 17.74 -15.66
CA GLU A 154 0.25 17.51 -16.74
C GLU A 154 1.32 16.55 -16.22
N PRO A 155 2.09 15.90 -17.12
CA PRO A 155 3.23 15.09 -16.72
C PRO A 155 4.21 15.89 -15.83
N PRO A 156 4.67 15.34 -14.69
CA PRO A 156 5.67 16.01 -13.87
C PRO A 156 6.97 16.27 -14.66
N LYS A 157 7.55 17.46 -14.51
CA LYS A 157 8.79 17.83 -15.24
C LYS A 157 10.01 17.02 -14.81
N ALA A 158 10.07 16.64 -13.54
CA ALA A 158 11.11 15.77 -13.00
C ALA A 158 10.63 14.31 -12.98
N SER A 159 11.57 13.37 -12.92
CA SER A 159 11.30 11.96 -12.69
C SER A 159 12.25 11.39 -11.65
N SER A 160 11.94 10.21 -11.13
CA SER A 160 12.81 9.46 -10.24
C SER A 160 13.16 8.12 -10.85
N GLU A 161 14.32 7.56 -10.53
CA GLU A 161 14.69 6.25 -11.04
C GLU A 161 14.18 5.12 -10.15
N VAL A 162 13.88 4.01 -10.81
CA VAL A 162 13.41 2.78 -10.22
C VAL A 162 14.07 1.60 -10.91
N ARG A 163 14.59 0.66 -10.11
CA ARG A 163 15.03 -0.66 -10.62
C ARG A 163 13.84 -1.60 -10.67
N TYR A 164 13.26 -1.72 -11.86
CA TYR A 164 12.14 -2.62 -12.14
C TYR A 164 12.67 -4.00 -12.52
N TYR A 165 11.98 -5.05 -12.07
CA TYR A 165 12.40 -6.44 -12.27
C TYR A 165 11.33 -7.20 -13.06
N TYR A 166 11.48 -7.27 -14.38
CA TYR A 166 10.75 -8.23 -15.22
C TYR A 166 11.27 -8.24 -16.68
N PRO A 167 11.75 -9.38 -17.26
CA PRO A 167 12.43 -10.54 -16.65
C PRO A 167 13.90 -10.25 -16.28
N ASN A 168 14.44 -9.08 -16.66
CA ASN A 168 15.76 -8.59 -16.26
C ASN A 168 15.61 -7.33 -15.39
N THR A 169 16.68 -6.94 -14.69
CA THR A 169 16.70 -5.65 -13.96
C THR A 169 16.89 -4.52 -14.95
N VAL A 170 15.94 -3.59 -15.01
CA VAL A 170 16.02 -2.39 -15.84
C VAL A 170 15.83 -1.17 -14.96
N THR A 171 16.62 -0.13 -15.18
CA THR A 171 16.37 1.19 -14.58
C THR A 171 15.41 1.94 -15.48
N ILE A 172 14.25 2.30 -14.93
CA ILE A 172 13.23 3.09 -15.62
C ILE A 172 12.95 4.37 -14.87
N LEU A 173 12.47 5.38 -15.59
CA LEU A 173 11.98 6.61 -15.00
C LEU A 173 10.56 6.39 -14.48
N ALA A 174 10.34 6.85 -13.26
CA ALA A 174 9.11 6.66 -12.54
C ALA A 174 8.69 7.91 -11.76
N ILE A 175 7.38 8.06 -11.67
CA ILE A 175 6.69 9.01 -10.81
C ILE A 175 6.19 8.25 -9.58
N LYS A 176 6.50 8.75 -8.38
CA LYS A 176 6.20 8.06 -7.12
C LYS A 176 5.24 8.86 -6.27
N VAL A 177 4.04 8.34 -6.04
CA VAL A 177 3.03 8.98 -5.19
C VAL A 177 2.56 8.03 -4.10
N GLY A 178 2.81 8.41 -2.85
CA GLY A 178 2.24 7.74 -1.68
C GLY A 178 1.36 8.72 -0.91
N GLY A 179 0.26 8.27 -0.31
CA GLY A 179 -0.61 9.18 0.44
C GLY A 179 0.07 9.81 1.65
N ILE A 180 0.81 9.04 2.46
CA ILE A 180 1.46 9.55 3.68
C ILE A 180 2.94 9.83 3.47
N ALA A 181 3.66 8.88 2.91
CA ALA A 181 5.07 9.01 2.62
C ALA A 181 5.43 8.48 1.23
N THR A 182 6.52 8.92 0.61
CA THR A 182 6.96 8.27 -0.64
C THR A 182 7.79 7.02 -0.34
N VAL A 183 8.74 7.12 0.58
CA VAL A 183 9.62 6.03 1.03
C VAL A 183 9.58 5.93 2.55
N ASN A 184 9.34 4.74 3.07
CA ASN A 184 9.32 4.44 4.49
C ASN A 184 10.45 3.47 4.87
N GLN A 185 11.42 3.95 5.65
CA GLN A 185 12.45 3.17 6.33
C GLN A 185 12.28 3.20 7.86
N GLY A 186 11.28 3.94 8.35
CA GLY A 186 10.94 4.03 9.76
C GLY A 186 9.57 3.39 10.02
N LYS A 187 8.76 4.08 10.81
CA LYS A 187 7.45 3.60 11.24
C LYS A 187 6.33 4.52 10.77
N ILE A 188 5.27 3.92 10.25
CA ILE A 188 3.97 4.55 10.02
C ILE A 188 2.95 3.70 10.80
N GLU A 189 2.50 4.20 11.94
CA GLU A 189 1.68 3.45 12.90
C GLU A 189 0.36 4.17 13.16
N ASN A 190 -0.76 3.46 13.19
CA ASN A 190 -2.08 4.01 13.53
C ASN A 190 -2.51 5.21 12.66
N CYS A 191 -2.07 5.24 11.40
CA CYS A 191 -2.32 6.38 10.53
C CYS A 191 -3.46 6.14 9.55
N THR A 192 -4.15 7.20 9.18
CA THR A 192 -5.22 7.16 8.17
C THR A 192 -4.90 8.08 7.01
N PHE A 193 -4.99 7.58 5.79
CA PHE A 193 -5.04 8.41 4.59
C PHE A 193 -6.42 8.31 3.93
N SER A 194 -7.03 9.45 3.68
CA SER A 194 -8.27 9.58 2.94
C SER A 194 -8.09 10.58 1.82
N GLY A 195 -8.51 10.25 0.60
CA GLY A 195 -8.26 11.18 -0.48
C GLY A 195 -8.52 10.70 -1.87
N LYS A 196 -8.32 11.62 -2.81
CA LYS A 196 -8.33 11.35 -4.24
C LYS A 196 -6.90 11.43 -4.78
N ILE A 197 -6.44 10.37 -5.45
CA ILE A 197 -5.19 10.37 -6.20
C ILE A 197 -5.55 10.16 -7.67
N ALA A 198 -5.46 11.21 -8.48
CA ALA A 198 -5.97 11.14 -9.84
C ALA A 198 -5.17 11.99 -10.81
N SER A 199 -5.41 11.77 -12.10
CA SER A 199 -4.80 12.51 -13.18
C SER A 199 -5.81 12.98 -14.21
N GLU A 200 -5.55 14.13 -14.83
CA GLU A 200 -6.06 14.41 -16.18
C GLU A 200 -5.44 13.43 -17.19
N ILE A 201 -6.11 13.27 -18.33
CA ILE A 201 -5.63 12.38 -19.40
C ILE A 201 -4.49 13.09 -20.14
N PHE A 202 -3.31 12.50 -20.12
CA PHE A 202 -2.15 12.93 -20.91
C PHE A 202 -1.26 11.74 -21.28
N GLU A 203 -0.40 11.92 -22.27
CA GLU A 203 0.59 10.91 -22.67
C GLU A 203 1.89 11.08 -21.87
N ASP A 204 2.37 9.98 -21.30
CA ASP A 204 3.66 9.88 -20.62
C ASP A 204 4.12 8.42 -20.64
N GLU A 205 5.35 8.18 -21.07
CA GLU A 205 5.93 6.84 -21.20
C GLU A 205 6.53 6.31 -19.90
N ARG A 206 6.60 7.16 -18.87
CA ARG A 206 7.17 6.80 -17.55
C ARG A 206 6.21 5.92 -16.75
N LEU A 207 6.76 5.16 -15.82
CA LEU A 207 5.97 4.36 -14.89
C LEU A 207 5.42 5.21 -13.74
N TYR A 208 4.12 5.11 -13.48
CA TYR A 208 3.49 5.73 -12.31
C TYR A 208 3.32 4.70 -11.20
N LEU A 209 3.98 4.91 -10.06
CA LEU A 209 3.85 4.09 -8.87
C LEU A 209 2.96 4.82 -7.84
N ILE A 210 1.75 4.31 -7.63
CA ILE A 210 0.72 4.99 -6.85
C ILE A 210 0.31 4.12 -5.66
N SER A 211 0.20 4.73 -4.47
CA SER A 211 -0.20 4.02 -3.26
C SER A 211 -0.87 4.90 -2.20
N GLY A 212 -1.67 4.28 -1.34
CA GLY A 212 -2.38 4.95 -0.26
C GLY A 212 -1.51 5.38 0.94
N ILE A 213 -0.47 4.62 1.29
CA ILE A 213 0.43 4.96 2.41
C ILE A 213 1.80 5.33 1.89
N CYS A 214 2.54 4.39 1.29
CA CYS A 214 3.85 4.68 0.73
C CYS A 214 4.24 3.85 -0.48
N VAL A 215 5.04 4.44 -1.37
CA VAL A 215 5.47 3.74 -2.59
C VAL A 215 6.48 2.66 -2.26
N GLU A 216 7.47 2.95 -1.43
CA GLU A 216 8.50 1.96 -1.07
C GLU A 216 8.56 1.80 0.44
N ASN A 217 8.25 0.60 0.94
CA ASN A 217 8.49 0.21 2.33
C ASN A 217 9.81 -0.58 2.37
N GLU A 218 10.85 0.04 2.91
CA GLU A 218 12.23 -0.47 2.94
C GLU A 218 12.43 -1.56 4.00
N LYS A 219 13.63 -2.13 4.05
CA LYS A 219 14.01 -3.25 4.94
C LYS A 219 13.64 -3.07 6.42
N ASP A 220 13.70 -1.85 6.95
CA ASP A 220 13.36 -1.55 8.34
C ASP A 220 12.01 -0.80 8.47
N GLY A 221 11.33 -0.64 7.34
CA GLY A 221 10.05 0.04 7.23
C GLY A 221 8.91 -0.80 7.81
N THR A 222 8.17 -0.21 8.74
CA THR A 222 6.94 -0.79 9.29
C THR A 222 5.73 0.08 8.96
N ILE A 223 4.70 -0.54 8.40
CA ILE A 223 3.34 0.00 8.30
C ILE A 223 2.44 -0.86 9.18
N ASP A 224 1.91 -0.28 10.25
CA ASP A 224 1.10 -1.00 11.25
C ASP A 224 -0.20 -0.25 11.52
N ASN A 225 -1.31 -0.99 11.56
CA ASN A 225 -2.62 -0.45 11.92
C ASN A 225 -3.01 0.80 11.10
N CYS A 226 -2.69 0.78 9.81
CA CYS A 226 -2.95 1.90 8.91
C CYS A 226 -4.21 1.67 8.08
N LYS A 227 -4.95 2.75 7.82
CA LYS A 227 -6.21 2.71 7.06
C LYS A 227 -6.15 3.63 5.85
N THR A 228 -6.61 3.15 4.70
CA THR A 228 -6.74 3.97 3.51
C THR A 228 -8.12 3.87 2.86
N TYR A 229 -8.63 4.99 2.37
CA TYR A 229 -9.92 5.05 1.66
C TYR A 229 -10.02 6.28 0.75
N GLY A 230 -10.95 6.23 -0.21
CA GLY A 230 -11.17 7.29 -1.19
C GLY A 230 -11.13 6.74 -2.61
N GLU A 231 -10.52 7.47 -3.54
CA GLU A 231 -10.49 7.13 -4.96
C GLU A 231 -9.07 7.23 -5.55
N ILE A 232 -8.68 6.25 -6.36
CA ILE A 232 -7.47 6.33 -7.20
C ILE A 232 -7.88 6.13 -8.66
N THR A 233 -7.70 7.15 -9.50
CA THR A 233 -8.19 7.14 -10.89
C THR A 233 -7.13 7.60 -11.88
N PHE A 234 -6.68 6.69 -12.74
CA PHE A 234 -5.70 6.92 -13.81
C PHE A 234 -6.20 6.31 -15.12
N GLU A 235 -6.88 7.12 -15.93
CA GLU A 235 -7.47 6.71 -17.20
C GLU A 235 -6.53 7.03 -18.36
N ARG A 236 -6.38 6.08 -19.29
CA ARG A 236 -5.57 6.11 -20.51
C ARG A 236 -4.08 6.29 -20.27
N PHE A 237 -3.58 5.66 -19.20
CA PHE A 237 -2.16 5.68 -18.86
C PHE A 237 -1.43 4.51 -19.49
N TYR A 238 -0.26 4.78 -20.07
CA TYR A 238 0.52 3.71 -20.69
C TYR A 238 0.98 2.67 -19.65
N SER A 239 1.58 3.13 -18.54
CA SER A 239 2.10 2.27 -17.48
C SER A 239 1.87 2.87 -16.09
N VAL A 240 1.06 2.19 -15.28
CA VAL A 240 0.76 2.57 -13.90
C VAL A 240 0.57 1.33 -13.04
N ASP A 241 1.23 1.33 -11.89
CA ASP A 241 1.12 0.30 -10.87
C ASP A 241 0.49 0.91 -9.61
N ILE A 242 -0.72 0.46 -9.28
CA ILE A 242 -1.51 0.99 -8.17
C ILE A 242 -1.61 -0.04 -7.05
N ALA A 243 -1.47 0.42 -5.80
CA ALA A 243 -1.71 -0.40 -4.62
C ALA A 243 -2.50 0.35 -3.55
N GLY A 244 -3.39 -0.32 -2.83
CA GLY A 244 -4.16 0.34 -1.77
C GLY A 244 -3.33 0.81 -0.58
N ILE A 245 -2.24 0.11 -0.23
CA ILE A 245 -1.34 0.46 0.89
C ILE A 245 0.04 0.85 0.39
N CYS A 246 0.72 -0.07 -0.29
CA CYS A 246 2.12 0.13 -0.66
C CYS A 246 2.42 -0.43 -2.03
N THR A 247 3.09 0.34 -2.90
CA THR A 247 3.48 -0.20 -4.20
C THR A 247 4.49 -1.32 -3.98
N TRP A 248 5.63 -1.07 -3.34
CA TRP A 248 6.74 -2.00 -3.18
C TRP A 248 7.12 -2.20 -1.72
N ASN A 249 6.76 -3.36 -1.17
CA ASN A 249 7.21 -3.80 0.14
C ASN A 249 8.50 -4.61 0.00
N LYS A 250 9.65 -3.98 0.25
CA LYS A 250 10.96 -4.59 0.01
C LYS A 250 11.31 -5.63 1.07
N SER A 251 12.35 -6.42 0.79
CA SER A 251 12.84 -7.46 1.70
C SER A 251 13.16 -6.87 3.09
N GLY A 252 12.51 -7.41 4.12
CA GLY A 252 12.55 -6.92 5.50
C GLY A 252 11.40 -5.97 5.88
N GLY A 253 10.78 -5.30 4.90
CA GLY A 253 9.65 -4.42 5.12
C GLY A 253 8.43 -5.18 5.65
N MET A 254 7.75 -4.58 6.63
CA MET A 254 6.59 -5.15 7.31
C MET A 254 5.34 -4.31 7.08
N ILE A 255 4.27 -4.95 6.61
CA ILE A 255 2.92 -4.39 6.55
C ILE A 255 2.02 -5.29 7.37
N LYS A 256 1.35 -4.75 8.39
CA LYS A 256 0.50 -5.55 9.27
C LYS A 256 -0.71 -4.79 9.78
N ASN A 257 -1.76 -5.53 10.12
CA ASN A 257 -2.99 -5.00 10.75
C ASN A 257 -3.62 -3.84 9.95
N SER A 258 -3.40 -3.77 8.63
CA SER A 258 -3.70 -2.59 7.83
C SER A 258 -4.82 -2.87 6.84
N SER A 259 -5.62 -1.85 6.52
CA SER A 259 -6.77 -1.99 5.64
C SER A 259 -6.82 -0.91 4.57
N SER A 260 -7.18 -1.29 3.35
CA SER A 260 -7.47 -0.36 2.26
C SER A 260 -8.90 -0.58 1.77
N SER A 261 -9.61 0.51 1.46
CA SER A 261 -10.96 0.47 0.88
C SER A 261 -11.13 1.46 -0.27
N PHE A 262 -10.03 1.73 -0.98
CA PHE A 262 -10.08 2.56 -2.19
C PHE A 262 -11.02 1.98 -3.24
N LYS A 263 -11.70 2.89 -3.94
CA LYS A 263 -12.16 2.63 -5.30
C LYS A 263 -11.00 2.93 -6.26
N ILE A 264 -10.47 1.90 -6.90
CA ILE A 264 -9.36 2.00 -7.85
C ILE A 264 -9.91 1.83 -9.25
N LYS A 265 -9.61 2.78 -10.13
CA LYS A 265 -9.93 2.69 -11.55
C LYS A 265 -8.70 3.06 -12.37
N THR A 266 -8.28 2.16 -13.25
CA THR A 266 -7.24 2.45 -14.20
C THR A 266 -7.49 1.76 -15.54
N ASP A 267 -7.11 2.40 -16.63
CA ASP A 267 -7.20 1.82 -17.96
C ASP A 267 -5.97 2.19 -18.81
N GLY A 268 -5.59 1.28 -19.70
CA GLY A 268 -4.36 1.36 -20.50
C GLY A 268 -3.62 0.03 -20.61
N ASN A 269 -2.60 -0.04 -21.47
CA ASN A 269 -1.97 -1.31 -21.84
C ASN A 269 -1.21 -1.99 -20.69
N PHE A 270 -0.60 -1.19 -19.79
CA PHE A 270 0.15 -1.67 -18.61
C PHE A 270 -0.34 -0.99 -17.33
N ALA A 271 -1.66 -0.82 -17.24
CA ALA A 271 -2.35 -0.19 -16.12
C ALA A 271 -2.86 -1.25 -15.13
N ASN A 272 -2.05 -1.57 -14.13
CA ASN A 272 -2.26 -2.70 -13.24
C ASN A 272 -2.56 -2.26 -11.80
N ALA A 273 -3.31 -3.08 -11.06
CA ALA A 273 -3.66 -2.75 -9.68
C ALA A 273 -3.60 -3.95 -8.71
N ALA A 274 -3.24 -3.66 -7.46
CA ALA A 274 -3.34 -4.58 -6.34
C ALA A 274 -4.15 -3.97 -5.19
N GLY A 275 -4.92 -4.80 -4.48
CA GLY A 275 -5.73 -4.32 -3.37
C GLY A 275 -4.89 -3.77 -2.21
N LEU A 276 -3.79 -4.45 -1.85
CA LEU A 276 -2.91 -4.02 -0.76
C LEU A 276 -1.52 -3.63 -1.24
N VAL A 277 -0.83 -4.54 -1.93
CA VAL A 277 0.59 -4.36 -2.28
C VAL A 277 0.86 -4.74 -3.72
N PHE A 278 1.50 -3.88 -4.50
CA PHE A 278 1.81 -4.25 -5.88
C PHE A 278 2.91 -5.32 -5.93
N ARG A 279 4.08 -5.06 -5.34
CA ARG A 279 5.19 -6.02 -5.27
C ARG A 279 5.63 -6.25 -3.85
N ASN A 280 5.65 -7.51 -3.42
CA ASN A 280 6.03 -7.92 -2.08
C ASN A 280 7.29 -8.79 -2.10
N ASP A 281 8.38 -8.25 -1.57
CA ASP A 281 9.59 -8.97 -1.17
C ASP A 281 9.67 -9.12 0.37
N GLY A 282 8.82 -8.43 1.12
CA GLY A 282 8.77 -8.41 2.59
C GLY A 282 7.63 -9.25 3.18
N THR A 283 7.09 -8.82 4.32
CA THR A 283 5.97 -9.47 5.01
C THR A 283 4.70 -8.63 4.95
N ILE A 284 3.58 -9.26 4.59
CA ILE A 284 2.22 -8.73 4.73
C ILE A 284 1.47 -9.68 5.67
N SER A 285 0.86 -9.15 6.73
CA SER A 285 0.08 -9.98 7.66
C SER A 285 -1.19 -9.30 8.16
N ARG A 286 -2.24 -10.06 8.46
CA ARG A 286 -3.46 -9.55 9.14
C ARG A 286 -4.02 -8.29 8.48
N SER A 287 -4.04 -8.24 7.16
CA SER A 287 -4.40 -7.03 6.42
C SER A 287 -5.54 -7.31 5.44
N ILE A 288 -6.33 -6.30 5.08
CA ILE A 288 -7.51 -6.52 4.25
C ILE A 288 -7.74 -5.40 3.23
N PHE A 289 -7.97 -5.79 1.97
CA PHE A 289 -8.57 -4.89 1.00
C PHE A 289 -10.08 -5.07 1.01
N ASN A 290 -10.84 -4.01 1.23
CA ASN A 290 -12.30 -3.99 1.16
C ASN A 290 -12.75 -2.88 0.20
N GLY A 291 -12.70 -3.14 -1.10
CA GLY A 291 -12.91 -2.09 -2.09
C GLY A 291 -13.25 -2.61 -3.48
N GLN A 292 -13.26 -1.69 -4.43
CA GLN A 292 -13.56 -2.00 -5.83
C GLN A 292 -12.34 -1.66 -6.67
N MET A 293 -11.95 -2.55 -7.59
CA MET A 293 -10.85 -2.31 -8.51
C MET A 293 -11.30 -2.57 -9.95
N GLU A 294 -10.95 -1.64 -10.83
CA GLU A 294 -11.05 -1.77 -12.28
C GLU A 294 -9.68 -1.47 -12.91
N GLY A 295 -9.17 -2.37 -13.75
CA GLY A 295 -7.81 -2.29 -14.30
C GLY A 295 -7.62 -3.05 -15.62
N ASN A 296 -6.43 -2.98 -16.21
CA ASN A 296 -6.04 -3.92 -17.27
C ASN A 296 -5.80 -5.32 -16.70
N SER A 297 -4.98 -5.41 -15.65
CA SER A 297 -4.83 -6.60 -14.81
C SER A 297 -4.96 -6.22 -13.34
N VAL A 298 -5.68 -7.03 -12.56
CA VAL A 298 -5.91 -6.75 -11.13
C VAL A 298 -5.71 -7.98 -10.25
N ALA A 299 -5.07 -7.77 -9.09
CA ALA A 299 -4.89 -8.79 -8.07
C ALA A 299 -5.50 -8.34 -6.73
N GLY A 300 -6.31 -9.17 -6.10
CA GLY A 300 -7.08 -8.77 -4.92
C GLY A 300 -6.25 -8.43 -3.69
N ILE A 301 -5.11 -9.10 -3.46
CA ILE A 301 -4.22 -8.82 -2.33
C ILE A 301 -2.88 -8.26 -2.81
N VAL A 302 -2.13 -9.05 -3.58
CA VAL A 302 -0.77 -8.70 -4.01
C VAL A 302 -0.59 -8.95 -5.51
N TYR A 303 -0.02 -8.02 -6.28
CA TYR A 303 0.21 -8.29 -7.70
C TYR A 303 1.34 -9.32 -7.89
N VAL A 304 2.53 -9.04 -7.36
CA VAL A 304 3.68 -9.95 -7.40
C VAL A 304 4.18 -10.24 -5.98
N ASN A 305 4.18 -11.51 -5.59
CA ASN A 305 4.81 -11.98 -4.35
C ASN A 305 6.16 -12.65 -4.69
N SER A 306 7.25 -11.92 -4.52
CA SER A 306 8.61 -12.38 -4.83
C SER A 306 9.05 -13.55 -3.93
N LYS A 307 10.20 -14.15 -4.23
CA LYS A 307 10.76 -15.31 -3.51
C LYS A 307 10.88 -15.14 -2.00
N THR A 308 11.20 -13.93 -1.51
CA THR A 308 11.28 -13.64 -0.07
C THR A 308 9.96 -13.15 0.52
N GLY A 309 8.98 -12.88 -0.34
CA GLY A 309 7.66 -12.40 0.02
C GLY A 309 6.88 -13.42 0.85
N PHE A 310 6.29 -12.93 1.94
CA PHE A 310 5.44 -13.70 2.83
C PHE A 310 4.12 -12.95 3.02
N VAL A 311 3.02 -13.63 2.75
CA VAL A 311 1.65 -13.13 2.97
C VAL A 311 0.95 -14.10 3.91
N ASP A 312 0.39 -13.59 4.99
CA ASP A 312 -0.25 -14.39 6.04
C ASP A 312 -1.54 -13.72 6.51
N LYS A 313 -2.61 -14.48 6.75
CA LYS A 313 -3.84 -13.94 7.40
C LYS A 313 -4.39 -12.70 6.71
N THR A 314 -4.33 -12.66 5.38
CA THR A 314 -4.61 -11.45 4.60
C THR A 314 -5.79 -11.72 3.67
N GLY A 315 -6.66 -10.72 3.53
CA GLY A 315 -7.94 -10.89 2.86
C GLY A 315 -8.22 -9.87 1.77
N MET A 316 -9.09 -10.25 0.85
CA MET A 316 -9.85 -9.33 0.02
C MET A 316 -11.36 -9.56 0.20
N ILE A 317 -12.09 -8.46 0.33
CA ILE A 317 -13.54 -8.37 0.12
C ILE A 317 -13.82 -7.31 -0.95
N GLY A 318 -14.73 -7.59 -1.88
CA GLY A 318 -15.24 -6.58 -2.81
C GLY A 318 -15.28 -7.03 -4.26
N SER A 319 -15.12 -6.11 -5.20
CA SER A 319 -15.31 -6.40 -6.62
C SER A 319 -14.06 -6.12 -7.46
N LEU A 320 -13.69 -7.08 -8.28
CA LEU A 320 -12.60 -6.96 -9.26
C LEU A 320 -13.17 -6.95 -10.67
N THR A 321 -12.78 -5.95 -11.45
CA THR A 321 -13.04 -5.86 -12.88
C THR A 321 -11.72 -5.73 -13.61
N ALA A 322 -11.44 -6.55 -14.62
CA ALA A 322 -10.30 -6.29 -15.49
C ALA A 322 -10.54 -6.65 -16.95
N PHE A 323 -9.80 -5.97 -17.82
CA PHE A 323 -9.81 -6.27 -19.25
C PHE A 323 -9.04 -7.56 -19.57
N ASN A 324 -7.82 -7.69 -19.06
CA ASN A 324 -6.90 -8.77 -19.42
C ASN A 324 -6.88 -9.90 -18.38
N SER A 325 -6.65 -9.60 -17.11
CA SER A 325 -6.43 -10.63 -16.08
C SER A 325 -7.02 -10.23 -14.72
N VAL A 326 -7.76 -11.14 -14.09
CA VAL A 326 -8.23 -10.98 -12.71
C VAL A 326 -7.77 -12.15 -11.86
N CYS A 327 -7.10 -11.84 -10.74
CA CYS A 327 -6.74 -12.76 -9.69
C CYS A 327 -7.32 -12.29 -8.34
N GLY A 328 -7.96 -13.18 -7.58
CA GLY A 328 -8.50 -12.83 -6.28
C GLY A 328 -7.45 -12.64 -5.19
N ILE A 329 -6.32 -13.36 -5.26
CA ILE A 329 -5.25 -13.24 -4.26
C ILE A 329 -4.00 -12.64 -4.89
N VAL A 330 -3.42 -13.31 -5.89
CA VAL A 330 -2.09 -12.96 -6.41
C VAL A 330 -1.95 -13.12 -7.93
N GLU A 331 -1.30 -12.20 -8.65
CA GLU A 331 -1.01 -12.42 -10.07
C GLU A 331 0.14 -13.43 -10.22
N SER A 332 1.32 -13.16 -9.64
CA SER A 332 2.48 -14.06 -9.71
C SER A 332 3.09 -14.31 -8.33
N ASN A 333 3.17 -15.57 -7.92
CA ASN A 333 3.73 -15.99 -6.63
C ASN A 333 5.01 -16.82 -6.81
N LEU A 334 6.11 -16.34 -6.24
CA LEU A 334 7.36 -17.07 -6.05
C LEU A 334 7.69 -17.28 -4.57
N GLY A 335 6.96 -16.59 -3.69
CA GLY A 335 7.14 -16.61 -2.24
C GLY A 335 6.16 -17.56 -1.56
N ARG A 336 5.60 -17.10 -0.45
CA ARG A 336 4.70 -17.90 0.37
C ARG A 336 3.43 -17.12 0.71
N ILE A 337 2.28 -17.78 0.60
CA ILE A 337 0.96 -17.23 0.95
C ILE A 337 0.23 -18.25 1.83
N PHE A 338 -0.19 -17.82 3.01
CA PHE A 338 -0.86 -18.66 4.01
C PHE A 338 -2.12 -18.02 4.55
N GLU A 339 -3.08 -18.86 4.99
CA GLU A 339 -4.23 -18.46 5.82
C GLU A 339 -4.98 -17.23 5.26
N SER A 340 -5.11 -17.14 3.93
CA SER A 340 -5.56 -15.93 3.24
C SER A 340 -6.87 -16.17 2.48
N PHE A 341 -7.64 -15.11 2.21
CA PHE A 341 -8.95 -15.28 1.59
C PHE A 341 -9.36 -14.22 0.57
N PHE A 342 -10.24 -14.62 -0.34
CA PHE A 342 -10.97 -13.73 -1.24
C PHE A 342 -12.47 -14.03 -1.09
N ASN A 343 -13.26 -12.98 -0.94
CA ASN A 343 -14.72 -13.08 -1.01
C ASN A 343 -15.28 -11.90 -1.81
N GLY A 344 -15.83 -12.17 -3.00
CA GLY A 344 -16.22 -11.05 -3.85
C GLY A 344 -16.81 -11.37 -5.20
N GLU A 345 -16.87 -10.34 -6.02
CA GLU A 345 -17.30 -10.42 -7.42
C GLU A 345 -16.10 -10.28 -8.33
N ILE A 346 -16.07 -11.07 -9.40
CA ILE A 346 -15.06 -10.97 -10.45
C ILE A 346 -15.76 -10.73 -11.79
N ARG A 347 -15.27 -9.74 -12.53
CA ARG A 347 -15.66 -9.45 -13.91
C ARG A 347 -14.40 -9.40 -14.76
N SER A 348 -14.31 -10.24 -15.79
CA SER A 348 -13.18 -10.20 -16.72
C SER A 348 -13.64 -10.33 -18.16
N TYR A 349 -12.90 -9.69 -19.07
CA TYR A 349 -13.12 -9.77 -20.52
C TYR A 349 -12.25 -10.83 -21.20
N ASN A 350 -11.13 -11.23 -20.60
CA ASN A 350 -10.19 -12.19 -21.20
C ASN A 350 -9.92 -13.40 -20.29
N ASN A 351 -9.29 -13.19 -19.12
CA ASN A 351 -8.85 -14.26 -18.23
C ASN A 351 -9.38 -14.09 -16.79
N VAL A 352 -9.82 -15.20 -16.18
CA VAL A 352 -10.19 -15.32 -14.76
C VAL A 352 -9.37 -16.44 -14.14
N ASN A 353 -8.52 -16.12 -13.16
CA ASN A 353 -7.52 -17.07 -12.65
C ASN A 353 -7.78 -17.52 -11.20
N GLY A 354 -8.95 -17.22 -10.63
CA GLY A 354 -9.30 -17.66 -9.28
C GLY A 354 -8.34 -17.09 -8.22
N VAL A 355 -7.62 -17.96 -7.51
CA VAL A 355 -6.63 -17.56 -6.50
C VAL A 355 -5.41 -16.89 -7.12
N PHE A 356 -4.82 -17.48 -8.18
CA PHE A 356 -3.56 -17.03 -8.75
C PHE A 356 -3.43 -17.22 -10.26
N TYR A 357 -2.66 -16.37 -10.94
CA TYR A 357 -2.30 -16.58 -12.35
C TYR A 357 -1.06 -17.47 -12.51
N GLU A 358 0.07 -17.13 -11.87
CA GLU A 358 1.27 -17.97 -11.83
C GLU A 358 1.68 -18.29 -10.38
N ASN A 359 2.00 -19.56 -10.11
CA ASN A 359 2.59 -19.98 -8.85
C ASN A 359 3.85 -20.84 -9.08
N PHE A 360 4.95 -20.40 -8.49
CA PHE A 360 6.25 -21.07 -8.38
C PHE A 360 6.70 -21.17 -6.91
N GLY A 361 5.88 -20.65 -6.00
CA GLY A 361 6.11 -20.68 -4.56
C GLY A 361 5.07 -21.55 -3.86
N LYS A 362 4.81 -21.25 -2.59
CA LYS A 362 3.85 -22.01 -1.76
C LYS A 362 2.58 -21.21 -1.51
N ILE A 363 1.43 -21.86 -1.70
CA ILE A 363 0.11 -21.38 -1.32
C ILE A 363 -0.54 -22.45 -0.45
N GLU A 364 -0.90 -22.10 0.79
CA GLU A 364 -1.49 -23.03 1.74
C GLU A 364 -2.60 -22.39 2.58
N ASP A 365 -3.65 -23.16 2.90
CA ASP A 365 -4.78 -22.72 3.73
C ASP A 365 -5.46 -21.45 3.17
N VAL A 366 -5.87 -21.49 1.90
CA VAL A 366 -6.51 -20.35 1.22
C VAL A 366 -7.97 -20.63 0.90
N TYR A 367 -8.83 -19.66 1.22
CA TYR A 367 -10.25 -19.68 0.89
C TYR A 367 -10.60 -18.69 -0.22
N PHE A 368 -11.29 -19.16 -1.25
CA PHE A 368 -11.69 -18.33 -2.38
C PHE A 368 -13.18 -18.51 -2.67
N HIS A 369 -13.95 -17.43 -2.54
CA HIS A 369 -15.36 -17.40 -2.90
C HIS A 369 -15.62 -16.26 -3.88
N ALA A 370 -16.07 -16.59 -5.09
CA ALA A 370 -16.32 -15.60 -6.13
C ALA A 370 -17.63 -15.81 -6.88
N ASN A 371 -18.41 -14.74 -7.05
CA ASN A 371 -19.39 -14.62 -8.12
C ASN A 371 -18.69 -14.11 -9.38
N VAL A 372 -18.67 -14.90 -10.45
CA VAL A 372 -17.94 -14.59 -11.68
C VAL A 372 -18.92 -14.22 -12.80
N TYR A 373 -18.75 -13.02 -13.35
CA TYR A 373 -19.49 -12.51 -14.50
C TYR A 373 -18.52 -12.33 -15.66
N THR A 374 -18.67 -13.15 -16.70
CA THR A 374 -17.76 -13.14 -17.86
C THR A 374 -18.58 -13.09 -19.13
N LYS A 375 -18.17 -12.28 -20.12
CA LYS A 375 -18.88 -12.15 -21.40
C LYS A 375 -18.19 -12.86 -22.56
N ASN A 376 -16.86 -12.93 -22.53
CA ASN A 376 -16.00 -13.66 -23.45
C ASN A 376 -14.90 -14.26 -22.57
N ILE A 377 -14.66 -15.57 -22.62
CA ILE A 377 -13.47 -16.13 -21.96
C ILE A 377 -12.61 -16.79 -23.01
N ASN A 378 -11.38 -16.30 -23.13
CA ASN A 378 -10.36 -17.02 -23.87
C ASN A 378 -9.73 -18.13 -23.00
N ASN A 379 -9.49 -17.88 -21.69
CA ASN A 379 -8.99 -18.89 -20.75
C ASN A 379 -9.55 -18.73 -19.32
N ILE A 380 -10.00 -19.84 -18.71
CA ILE A 380 -10.06 -20.00 -17.25
C ILE A 380 -8.91 -20.94 -16.90
N GLY A 381 -7.88 -20.44 -16.22
CA GLY A 381 -6.69 -21.24 -15.95
C GLY A 381 -5.68 -20.59 -15.04
N TYR A 382 -4.74 -21.39 -14.57
CA TYR A 382 -3.58 -20.95 -13.82
C TYR A 382 -2.34 -21.70 -14.32
N LYS A 383 -1.17 -21.17 -14.01
CA LYS A 383 0.13 -21.78 -14.28
C LYS A 383 0.77 -22.18 -12.97
N LEU A 384 1.02 -23.46 -12.79
CA LEU A 384 1.82 -23.99 -11.68
C LEU A 384 3.19 -24.43 -12.21
N GLY A 385 4.22 -23.65 -11.91
CA GLY A 385 5.58 -23.90 -12.38
C GLY A 385 6.39 -24.84 -11.49
N ASP A 386 7.62 -25.13 -11.90
CA ASP A 386 8.58 -25.94 -11.13
C ASP A 386 8.72 -25.42 -9.69
N GLY A 387 8.49 -26.28 -8.69
CA GLY A 387 8.57 -25.91 -7.27
C GLY A 387 7.35 -25.20 -6.72
N GLY A 388 6.29 -24.99 -7.53
CA GLY A 388 5.01 -24.50 -7.07
C GLY A 388 4.29 -25.53 -6.20
N GLU A 389 3.83 -25.11 -5.03
CA GLU A 389 3.05 -25.92 -4.08
C GLU A 389 1.70 -25.26 -3.82
N VAL A 390 0.62 -26.03 -3.90
CA VAL A 390 -0.74 -25.61 -3.55
C VAL A 390 -1.35 -26.66 -2.63
N ASN A 391 -1.65 -26.29 -1.38
CA ASN A 391 -2.22 -27.19 -0.38
C ASN A 391 -3.41 -26.53 0.33
N ASN A 392 -4.41 -27.31 0.76
CA ASN A 392 -5.57 -26.82 1.51
C ASN A 392 -6.22 -25.56 0.89
N VAL A 393 -6.44 -25.58 -0.42
CA VAL A 393 -7.11 -24.48 -1.14
C VAL A 393 -8.55 -24.85 -1.44
N PHE A 394 -9.48 -24.05 -0.92
CA PHE A 394 -10.91 -24.20 -1.11
C PHE A 394 -11.42 -23.09 -2.01
N SER A 395 -12.05 -23.46 -3.12
CA SER A 395 -12.58 -22.51 -4.10
C SER A 395 -14.05 -22.79 -4.40
N LYS A 396 -14.91 -21.79 -4.18
CA LYS A 396 -16.33 -21.80 -4.54
C LYS A 396 -16.57 -20.71 -5.57
N VAL A 397 -16.96 -21.11 -6.77
CA VAL A 397 -17.12 -20.18 -7.89
C VAL A 397 -18.51 -20.35 -8.49
N ILE A 398 -19.25 -19.25 -8.50
CA ILE A 398 -20.61 -19.20 -9.03
C ILE A 398 -20.57 -18.38 -10.32
N PHE A 399 -20.80 -19.02 -11.46
CA PHE A 399 -20.85 -18.34 -12.74
C PHE A 399 -22.25 -17.80 -13.00
N LYS A 400 -22.33 -16.51 -13.32
CA LYS A 400 -23.60 -15.80 -13.56
C LYS A 400 -23.74 -15.41 -15.04
N ASN A 401 -24.94 -15.57 -15.59
CA ASN A 401 -25.32 -15.12 -16.95
C ASN A 401 -24.49 -15.67 -18.12
N GLN A 402 -24.20 -16.98 -18.11
CA GLN A 402 -23.39 -17.62 -19.14
C GLN A 402 -24.23 -18.05 -20.35
N LYS A 403 -23.77 -17.70 -21.56
CA LYS A 403 -24.40 -18.13 -22.83
C LYS A 403 -23.69 -19.32 -23.48
N GLU A 404 -22.46 -19.65 -23.09
CA GLU A 404 -21.64 -20.69 -23.74
C GLU A 404 -20.92 -21.58 -22.72
N ARG A 405 -20.61 -22.83 -23.11
CA ARG A 405 -19.87 -23.80 -22.27
C ARG A 405 -18.38 -23.44 -22.23
N PHE A 406 -17.78 -23.39 -21.05
CA PHE A 406 -16.35 -23.16 -20.88
C PHE A 406 -15.52 -24.42 -21.09
N ASN A 407 -14.38 -24.26 -21.75
CA ASN A 407 -13.26 -25.16 -21.58
C ASN A 407 -12.43 -24.67 -20.39
N TYR A 408 -12.52 -25.38 -19.26
CA TYR A 408 -11.55 -25.23 -18.17
C TYR A 408 -10.20 -25.71 -18.67
N PHE A 409 -9.25 -24.79 -18.84
CA PHE A 409 -7.89 -25.11 -19.24
C PHE A 409 -6.95 -24.87 -18.07
N VAL A 410 -6.41 -25.96 -17.52
CA VAL A 410 -5.16 -25.84 -16.79
C VAL A 410 -4.09 -25.49 -17.83
N ASN A 411 -3.64 -24.23 -17.83
CA ASN A 411 -2.71 -23.73 -18.85
C ASN A 411 -1.37 -24.47 -18.80
N TYR A 412 -0.88 -24.75 -17.60
CA TYR A 412 0.37 -25.50 -17.38
C TYR A 412 0.49 -25.95 -15.92
N ILE A 413 0.80 -27.24 -15.72
CA ILE A 413 1.30 -27.78 -14.44
C ILE A 413 2.64 -28.44 -14.75
N SER A 414 3.69 -28.01 -14.06
CA SER A 414 4.98 -28.67 -14.11
C SER A 414 4.91 -30.06 -13.45
N ASP A 415 5.63 -31.04 -14.01
CA ASP A 415 5.81 -32.37 -13.42
C ASP A 415 6.48 -32.33 -12.02
N LYS A 416 7.08 -31.19 -11.65
CA LYS A 416 7.70 -30.97 -10.33
C LYS A 416 6.84 -30.17 -9.36
N ALA A 417 5.60 -29.86 -9.75
CA ALA A 417 4.69 -29.13 -8.89
C ALA A 417 3.98 -30.06 -7.89
N LEU A 418 3.67 -29.56 -6.70
CA LEU A 418 2.97 -30.31 -5.66
C LEU A 418 1.55 -29.78 -5.46
N PHE A 419 0.57 -30.67 -5.57
CA PHE A 419 -0.83 -30.40 -5.25
C PHE A 419 -1.27 -31.28 -4.09
N GLY A 420 -1.69 -30.64 -3.00
CA GLY A 420 -2.31 -31.28 -1.85
C GLY A 420 -3.83 -31.17 -1.89
N ASN A 421 -4.47 -31.14 -0.71
CA ASN A 421 -5.92 -31.17 -0.57
C ASN A 421 -6.56 -29.89 -1.15
N CYS A 422 -7.03 -29.94 -2.39
CA CYS A 422 -7.70 -28.79 -3.03
C CYS A 422 -9.13 -29.17 -3.42
N ILE A 423 -10.09 -28.33 -3.07
CA ILE A 423 -11.50 -28.53 -3.41
C ILE A 423 -11.96 -27.33 -4.24
N SER A 424 -12.53 -27.60 -5.41
CA SER A 424 -13.16 -26.57 -6.23
C SER A 424 -14.61 -26.95 -6.53
N VAL A 425 -15.55 -26.09 -6.15
CA VAL A 425 -16.98 -26.24 -6.41
C VAL A 425 -17.39 -25.18 -7.42
N PHE A 426 -17.95 -25.63 -8.55
CA PHE A 426 -18.44 -24.77 -9.62
C PHE A 426 -19.95 -24.94 -9.75
N SER A 427 -20.69 -23.84 -9.69
CA SER A 427 -22.13 -23.85 -9.96
C SER A 427 -22.46 -22.79 -11.02
N ASP A 428 -23.15 -23.22 -12.07
CA ASP A 428 -23.92 -22.29 -12.91
C ASP A 428 -25.27 -22.04 -12.22
N ASP A 429 -25.92 -20.92 -12.54
CA ASP A 429 -27.32 -20.66 -12.15
C ASP A 429 -28.25 -21.78 -12.66
N GLY A 430 -28.37 -22.87 -11.89
CA GLY A 430 -29.25 -24.02 -12.16
C GLY A 430 -28.59 -25.41 -12.26
N VAL A 431 -27.25 -25.55 -12.26
CA VAL A 431 -26.58 -26.87 -12.29
C VAL A 431 -25.29 -26.85 -11.46
N ASN A 432 -25.23 -27.67 -10.41
CA ASN A 432 -24.00 -27.94 -9.68
C ASN A 432 -23.11 -28.87 -10.52
N PHE A 433 -21.95 -28.36 -10.97
CA PHE A 433 -20.87 -29.22 -11.45
C PHE A 433 -19.93 -29.49 -10.28
N GLU A 434 -20.16 -30.60 -9.55
CA GLU A 434 -19.09 -31.18 -8.75
C GLU A 434 -18.05 -31.79 -9.71
N ARG A 435 -17.09 -30.98 -10.17
CA ARG A 435 -15.83 -31.52 -10.67
C ARG A 435 -14.90 -31.70 -9.48
N LYS A 436 -14.98 -32.86 -8.82
CA LYS A 436 -13.85 -33.32 -7.99
C LYS A 436 -12.65 -33.41 -8.92
N ALA A 437 -11.68 -32.53 -8.76
CA ALA A 437 -10.37 -32.73 -9.35
C ALA A 437 -9.76 -33.96 -8.66
N ASN A 438 -10.03 -35.15 -9.20
CA ASN A 438 -9.26 -36.35 -8.89
C ASN A 438 -7.86 -36.14 -9.47
N ILE A 439 -6.98 -35.49 -8.69
CA ILE A 439 -5.54 -35.55 -8.88
C ILE A 439 -5.08 -36.75 -8.04
N SER A 440 -4.50 -37.74 -8.70
CA SER A 440 -4.36 -39.12 -8.25
C SER A 440 -3.39 -39.36 -7.09
N ASP A 441 -3.88 -40.17 -6.13
CA ASP A 441 -3.23 -41.25 -5.36
C ASP A 441 -1.95 -40.99 -4.54
N SER A 442 -2.13 -40.42 -3.34
CA SER A 442 -1.41 -40.91 -2.15
C SER A 442 -2.31 -41.07 -0.92
N SER A 443 -3.61 -41.23 -1.15
CA SER A 443 -4.64 -41.37 -0.12
C SER A 443 -4.74 -42.79 0.41
N LYS A 444 -3.95 -43.13 1.44
CA LYS A 444 -4.35 -44.15 2.40
C LYS A 444 -4.40 -43.54 3.79
N ASN A 445 -5.62 -43.46 4.31
CA ASN A 445 -6.07 -42.92 5.61
C ASN A 445 -6.59 -41.47 5.54
N TRP A 446 -7.78 -41.33 4.96
CA TRP A 446 -8.68 -40.23 5.28
C TRP A 446 -9.66 -40.70 6.35
N ASP A 447 -9.81 -39.91 7.41
CA ASP A 447 -10.99 -39.92 8.28
C ASP A 447 -11.71 -38.58 8.08
N PHE A 448 -12.96 -38.70 7.64
CA PHE A 448 -13.85 -37.65 7.17
C PHE A 448 -15.00 -37.40 8.16
N GLU A 449 -14.94 -37.88 9.41
CA GLU A 449 -16.09 -37.76 10.33
C GLU A 449 -16.44 -36.32 10.77
N ASN A 450 -15.68 -35.30 10.38
CA ASN A 450 -16.04 -33.89 10.61
C ASN A 450 -15.98 -33.02 9.34
N VAL A 451 -16.40 -33.58 8.20
CA VAL A 451 -16.49 -32.88 6.91
C VAL A 451 -17.40 -31.66 6.99
N TRP A 452 -16.74 -30.53 6.80
CA TRP A 452 -17.25 -29.18 6.63
C TRP A 452 -18.04 -29.05 5.32
N LEU A 453 -19.35 -29.31 5.38
CA LEU A 453 -20.37 -28.80 4.45
C LEU A 453 -21.75 -29.16 5.05
N ASP A 454 -22.57 -28.15 5.35
CA ASP A 454 -24.03 -28.33 5.43
C ASP A 454 -24.66 -27.70 4.18
N LYS A 455 -25.76 -28.29 3.72
CA LYS A 455 -26.54 -27.99 2.51
C LYS A 455 -26.97 -26.51 2.39
N ASP A 456 -26.90 -25.74 3.46
CA ASP A 456 -27.46 -24.39 3.53
C ASP A 456 -26.43 -23.27 3.81
N GLY A 457 -25.12 -23.56 3.84
CA GLY A 457 -24.08 -22.51 3.88
C GLY A 457 -23.92 -21.74 5.21
N GLU A 458 -24.59 -22.13 6.29
CA GLU A 458 -24.54 -21.42 7.58
C GLU A 458 -23.19 -21.51 8.31
N TYR A 459 -22.39 -22.57 8.09
CA TYR A 459 -21.09 -22.75 8.76
C TYR A 459 -19.95 -21.92 8.13
N GLU A 460 -20.04 -21.56 6.83
CA GLU A 460 -19.07 -20.69 6.12
C GLU A 460 -19.03 -19.28 6.73
N LEU A 461 -20.20 -18.77 7.15
CA LEU A 461 -20.36 -17.47 7.80
C LEU A 461 -19.65 -17.38 9.15
N ARG A 462 -19.64 -18.45 9.95
CA ARG A 462 -19.05 -18.44 11.30
C ARG A 462 -17.52 -18.38 11.28
N LEU A 463 -16.88 -19.08 10.34
CA LEU A 463 -15.43 -19.06 10.15
C LEU A 463 -14.96 -17.72 9.56
N MET A 464 -15.71 -17.19 8.57
CA MET A 464 -15.50 -15.83 8.07
C MET A 464 -15.69 -14.79 9.18
N GLU A 465 -16.72 -14.92 10.03
CA GLU A 465 -16.94 -14.04 11.18
C GLU A 465 -15.82 -14.15 12.21
N GLU A 466 -15.24 -15.32 12.47
CA GLU A 466 -14.09 -15.48 13.36
C GLU A 466 -12.80 -14.89 12.76
N MET A 467 -12.55 -15.07 11.46
CA MET A 467 -11.45 -14.41 10.75
C MET A 467 -11.64 -12.89 10.71
N LEU A 468 -12.87 -12.40 10.53
CA LEU A 468 -13.23 -10.98 10.56
C LEU A 468 -13.21 -10.38 11.97
N LYS A 469 -13.53 -11.17 13.02
CA LYS A 469 -13.41 -10.76 14.44
C LYS A 469 -11.95 -10.62 14.86
N ASN A 470 -11.06 -11.45 14.32
CA ASN A 470 -9.61 -11.41 14.61
C ASN A 470 -8.84 -10.38 13.77
N THR A 471 -9.50 -9.65 12.87
CA THR A 471 -8.91 -8.60 12.02
C THR A 471 -9.48 -7.19 12.28
N ARG A 472 -10.42 -7.01 13.23
CA ARG A 472 -11.00 -5.71 13.59
C ARG A 472 -10.34 -5.04 14.78
#